data_AF-A0A953QAH6-F1
#
_entry.id   AF-A0A953QAH6-F1
#
_cell.length_a   1.000
_cell.length_b   1.000
_cell.length_c   1.000
_cell.angle_alpha   90.00
_cell.angle_beta   90.00
_cell.angle_gamma   90.00
#
_symmetry.space_group_name_H-M   'P 1'
#
loop_
_entity.id
_entity.type
_entity.pdbx_description
1 polymer ?
#
loop_
_entity_poly.entity_id
_entity_poly.type
_entity_poly.pdbx_seq_one_letter_code
_entity_poly.pdbx_strand_id
1 'polypeptide(L)'
;MTQVEERLHGVEFAQAFVAVANVAVFTPNLERVREFGLILGYEAASREAKGWDEAEALVADLNRLTEADVVALEILVKHQGQLVRDATTNSNYNDLAGAVPAILRDVDARKIPRDEFYSHASRLSGFGLAISLNWNQSTWGPQDHGFAATVRGMRLVEILGKP
;
A
#
# COMPACT_ATOMS: atom_id res chain seq x y z
N MET A 1 22.83 22.95 -6.53
CA MET A 1 21.42 22.54 -6.39
C MET A 1 21.41 21.22 -5.67
N THR A 2 20.56 21.04 -4.66
CA THR A 2 20.36 19.73 -4.04
C THR A 2 19.53 18.83 -4.96
N GLN A 3 19.64 17.50 -4.84
CA GLN A 3 18.78 16.58 -5.62
C GLN A 3 17.28 16.85 -5.40
N VAL A 4 16.90 17.37 -4.24
CA VAL A 4 15.52 17.77 -3.92
C VAL A 4 15.12 19.00 -4.73
N GLU A 5 15.97 20.03 -4.78
CA GLU A 5 15.72 21.23 -5.59
C GLU A 5 15.57 20.89 -7.07
N GLU A 6 16.41 20.00 -7.60
CA GLU A 6 16.30 19.55 -9.00
C GLU A 6 14.96 18.90 -9.31
N ARG A 7 14.46 18.05 -8.41
CA ARG A 7 13.16 17.41 -8.57
C ARG A 7 12.00 18.40 -8.50
N LEU A 8 12.07 19.38 -7.59
CA LEU A 8 11.03 20.39 -7.40
C LEU A 8 11.00 21.43 -8.53
N HIS A 9 12.10 21.61 -9.26
CA HIS A 9 12.16 22.51 -10.42
C HIS A 9 11.81 21.82 -11.75
N GLY A 10 11.55 20.51 -11.74
CA GLY A 10 11.14 19.75 -12.92
C GLY A 10 9.72 20.08 -13.39
N VAL A 11 9.48 19.93 -14.69
CA VAL A 11 8.14 20.12 -15.29
C VAL A 11 7.18 19.04 -14.79
N GLU A 12 7.70 17.85 -14.57
CA GLU A 12 7.00 16.67 -14.07
C GLU A 12 6.46 16.92 -12.65
N PHE A 13 7.21 17.64 -11.80
CA PHE A 13 6.71 18.04 -10.49
C PHE A 13 5.52 18.99 -10.61
N ALA A 14 5.60 19.99 -11.48
CA ALA A 14 4.51 20.95 -11.64
C ALA A 14 3.23 20.26 -12.14
N GLN A 15 3.37 19.29 -13.05
CA GLN A 15 2.26 18.48 -13.54
C GLN A 15 1.63 17.63 -12.43
N ALA A 16 2.45 16.90 -11.67
CA ALA A 16 1.97 16.09 -10.55
C ALA A 16 1.35 16.92 -9.44
N PHE A 17 1.94 18.06 -9.11
CA PHE A 17 1.39 18.98 -8.13
C PHE A 17 -0.01 19.46 -8.56
N VAL A 18 -0.20 19.84 -9.83
CA VAL A 18 -1.51 20.26 -10.35
C VAL A 18 -2.51 19.10 -10.36
N ALA A 19 -2.10 17.91 -10.79
CA ALA A 19 -2.96 16.72 -10.79
C ALA A 19 -3.45 16.37 -9.39
N VAL A 20 -2.53 16.32 -8.41
CA VAL A 20 -2.86 16.05 -7.01
C VAL A 20 -3.69 17.17 -6.40
N ALA A 21 -3.41 18.44 -6.71
CA ALA A 21 -4.20 19.58 -6.23
C ALA A 21 -5.64 19.50 -6.75
N ASN A 22 -5.85 19.12 -8.02
CA ASN A 22 -7.19 18.92 -8.58
C ASN A 22 -7.95 17.83 -7.82
N VAL A 23 -7.32 16.69 -7.51
CA VAL A 23 -7.95 15.63 -6.70
C VAL A 23 -8.26 16.12 -5.28
N ALA A 24 -7.32 16.83 -4.65
CA ALA A 24 -7.45 17.32 -3.29
C ALA A 24 -8.60 18.33 -3.14
N VAL A 25 -8.79 19.26 -4.08
CA VAL A 25 -9.85 20.27 -4.04
C VAL A 25 -11.26 19.65 -4.03
N PHE A 26 -11.44 18.51 -4.68
CA PHE A 26 -12.72 17.78 -4.69
C PHE A 26 -12.82 16.71 -3.60
N THR A 27 -11.82 16.59 -2.71
CA THR A 27 -11.80 15.60 -1.63
C THR A 27 -12.24 16.25 -0.31
N PRO A 28 -13.42 15.90 0.23
CA PRO A 28 -13.94 16.54 1.46
C PRO A 28 -13.24 16.07 2.74
N ASN A 29 -12.51 14.94 2.69
CA ASN A 29 -11.79 14.41 3.85
C ASN A 29 -10.39 15.05 3.95
N LEU A 30 -10.19 15.90 4.95
CA LEU A 30 -8.92 16.58 5.20
C LEU A 30 -7.76 15.64 5.52
N GLU A 31 -8.02 14.53 6.20
CA GLU A 31 -6.98 13.53 6.46
C GLU A 31 -6.51 12.88 5.17
N ARG A 32 -7.44 12.56 4.26
CA ARG A 32 -7.09 12.07 2.92
C ARG A 32 -6.28 13.09 2.11
N VAL A 33 -6.63 14.38 2.19
CA VAL A 33 -5.83 15.45 1.56
C VAL A 33 -4.42 15.53 2.16
N ARG A 34 -4.28 15.36 3.47
CA ARG A 34 -2.97 15.30 4.13
C ARG A 34 -2.14 14.12 3.62
N GLU A 35 -2.75 12.95 3.48
CA GLU A 35 -2.10 11.75 2.94
C GLU A 35 -1.63 11.95 1.50
N PHE A 36 -2.36 12.69 0.65
CA PHE A 36 -1.87 13.07 -0.68
C PHE A 36 -0.60 13.93 -0.61
N GLY A 37 -0.56 14.86 0.34
CA GLY A 37 0.62 15.67 0.62
C GLY A 37 1.83 14.83 1.09
N LEU A 38 1.59 13.77 1.87
CA LEU A 38 2.64 12.83 2.29
C LEU A 38 3.24 12.08 1.09
N ILE A 39 2.41 11.66 0.13
CA ILE A 39 2.89 11.01 -1.09
C ILE A 39 3.80 11.94 -1.90
N LEU A 40 3.37 13.18 -2.15
CA LEU A 40 4.20 14.17 -2.85
C LEU A 40 5.48 14.50 -2.08
N GLY A 41 5.38 14.70 -0.76
CA GLY A 41 6.51 15.01 0.10
C GLY A 41 7.54 13.87 0.13
N TYR A 42 7.08 12.61 0.16
CA TYR A 42 7.95 11.45 0.08
C TYR A 42 8.67 11.40 -1.27
N GLU A 43 7.97 11.62 -2.37
CA GLU A 43 8.59 11.63 -3.71
C GLU A 43 9.64 12.73 -3.87
N ALA A 44 9.38 13.91 -3.29
CA ALA A 44 10.32 15.02 -3.28
C ALA A 44 11.59 14.71 -2.48
N ALA A 45 11.44 14.17 -1.26
CA ALA A 45 12.51 14.11 -0.26
C ALA A 45 13.21 12.74 -0.16
N SER A 46 12.56 11.64 -0.59
CA SER A 46 13.08 10.29 -0.41
C SER A 46 14.17 9.95 -1.43
N ARG A 47 15.17 9.18 -0.98
CA ARG A 47 16.16 8.55 -1.87
C ARG A 47 15.56 7.39 -2.66
N GLU A 48 14.41 6.87 -2.23
CA GLU A 48 13.66 5.76 -2.85
C GLU A 48 12.50 6.25 -3.73
N ALA A 49 12.53 7.53 -4.10
CA ALA A 49 11.67 8.15 -5.11
C ALA A 49 11.56 7.27 -6.38
N LYS A 50 10.33 7.13 -6.90
CA LYS A 50 10.01 6.32 -8.10
C LYS A 50 9.62 7.16 -9.31
N GLY A 51 9.52 8.48 -9.16
CA GLY A 51 9.03 9.43 -10.14
C GLY A 51 7.67 10.02 -9.77
N TRP A 52 7.39 11.19 -10.35
CA TRP A 52 6.15 11.93 -10.15
C TRP A 52 4.91 11.18 -10.68
N ASP A 53 5.05 10.43 -11.77
CA ASP A 53 3.96 9.58 -12.32
C ASP A 53 3.45 8.55 -11.30
N GLU A 54 4.36 7.94 -10.52
CA GLU A 54 3.99 6.97 -9.49
C GLU A 54 3.33 7.66 -8.28
N ALA A 55 3.76 8.88 -7.93
CA ALA A 55 3.11 9.67 -6.89
C ALA A 55 1.66 10.05 -7.30
N GLU A 56 1.45 10.47 -8.54
CA GLU A 56 0.11 10.72 -9.09
C GLU A 56 -0.74 9.45 -9.05
N ALA A 57 -0.20 8.31 -9.49
CA ALA A 57 -0.88 7.03 -9.48
C ALA A 57 -1.28 6.60 -8.06
N LEU A 58 -0.39 6.73 -7.07
CA LEU A 58 -0.68 6.43 -5.67
C LEU A 58 -1.77 7.35 -5.09
N VAL A 59 -1.77 8.64 -5.43
CA VAL A 59 -2.83 9.56 -5.01
C VAL A 59 -4.17 9.17 -5.63
N ALA A 60 -4.19 8.87 -6.92
CA ALA A 60 -5.40 8.45 -7.63
C ALA A 60 -5.98 7.15 -7.05
N ASP A 61 -5.12 6.18 -6.75
CA ASP A 61 -5.51 4.92 -6.13
C ASP A 61 -6.01 5.15 -4.70
N LEU A 62 -5.25 5.87 -3.88
CA LEU A 62 -5.63 6.17 -2.49
C LEU A 62 -6.97 6.91 -2.40
N ASN A 63 -7.26 7.82 -3.34
CA ASN A 63 -8.55 8.50 -3.42
C ASN A 63 -9.72 7.53 -3.68
N ARG A 64 -9.45 6.39 -4.33
CA ARG A 64 -10.44 5.34 -4.58
C ARG A 64 -10.50 4.32 -3.46
N LEU A 65 -9.49 4.23 -2.59
CA LEU A 65 -9.48 3.30 -1.47
C LEU A 65 -10.36 3.81 -0.31
N THR A 66 -11.11 2.89 0.28
CA THR A 66 -11.80 3.13 1.55
C THR A 66 -10.82 3.04 2.72
N GLU A 67 -11.24 3.48 3.90
CA GLU A 67 -10.44 3.30 5.12
C GLU A 67 -10.20 1.81 5.42
N ALA A 68 -11.22 0.97 5.26
CA ALA A 68 -11.12 -0.48 5.45
C ALA A 68 -10.12 -1.14 4.47
N ASP A 69 -10.03 -0.66 3.23
CA ASP A 69 -8.98 -1.12 2.29
C ASP A 69 -7.58 -0.80 2.82
N VAL A 70 -7.37 0.41 3.36
CA VAL A 70 -6.07 0.83 3.90
C VAL A 70 -5.73 0.01 5.16
N VAL A 71 -6.69 -0.23 6.05
CA VAL A 71 -6.51 -1.10 7.23
C VAL A 71 -6.15 -2.52 6.83
N ALA A 72 -6.80 -3.09 5.80
CA ALA A 72 -6.44 -4.41 5.30
C ALA A 72 -4.99 -4.44 4.78
N LEU A 73 -4.55 -3.39 4.06
CA LEU A 73 -3.18 -3.27 3.57
C LEU A 73 -2.16 -3.14 4.72
N GLU A 74 -2.48 -2.33 5.75
CA GLU A 74 -1.65 -2.21 6.96
C GLU A 74 -1.43 -3.55 7.64
N ILE A 75 -2.50 -4.35 7.81
CA ILE A 75 -2.37 -5.68 8.42
C ILE A 75 -1.42 -6.56 7.59
N LEU A 76 -1.53 -6.55 6.25
CA LEU A 76 -0.60 -7.31 5.40
C LEU A 76 0.84 -6.83 5.58
N VAL A 77 1.08 -5.52 5.53
CA VAL A 77 2.43 -4.93 5.64
C VAL A 77 3.04 -5.15 7.02
N LYS A 78 2.27 -5.06 8.09
CA LYS A 78 2.74 -5.34 9.45
C LYS A 78 3.37 -6.73 9.59
N HIS A 79 2.79 -7.74 8.95
CA HIS A 79 3.24 -9.14 9.06
C HIS A 79 4.19 -9.58 7.96
N GLN A 80 4.18 -8.93 6.80
CA GLN A 80 4.95 -9.35 5.62
C GLN A 80 5.89 -8.28 5.06
N GLY A 81 5.82 -7.03 5.52
CA GLY A 81 6.56 -5.90 4.95
C GLY A 81 8.07 -6.14 4.92
N GLN A 82 8.64 -6.71 5.98
CA GLN A 82 10.05 -7.06 5.99
C GLN A 82 10.39 -8.15 4.95
N LEU A 83 9.54 -9.17 4.81
CA LEU A 83 9.71 -10.24 3.81
C LEU A 83 9.65 -9.70 2.38
N VAL A 84 8.79 -8.70 2.14
CA VAL A 84 8.65 -8.01 0.86
C VAL A 84 9.85 -7.10 0.59
N ARG A 85 10.38 -6.41 1.61
CA ARG A 85 11.58 -5.57 1.50
C ARG A 85 12.84 -6.38 1.19
N ASP A 86 12.99 -7.52 1.84
CA ASP A 86 14.15 -8.40 1.67
C ASP A 86 14.08 -9.23 0.37
N ALA A 87 12.95 -9.17 -0.34
CA ALA A 87 12.71 -9.81 -1.64
C ALA A 87 13.49 -9.18 -2.78
N THR A 88 14.79 -9.44 -2.82
CA THR A 88 15.65 -8.89 -3.87
C THR A 88 15.44 -9.51 -5.25
N THR A 89 14.77 -10.67 -5.38
CA THR A 89 14.35 -11.17 -6.72
C THR A 89 13.39 -12.37 -6.74
N ASN A 90 13.11 -13.05 -5.64
CA ASN A 90 12.12 -14.14 -5.53
C ASN A 90 11.99 -14.53 -4.05
N SER A 91 11.59 -13.60 -3.17
CA SER A 91 11.33 -13.99 -1.78
C SER A 91 10.33 -15.12 -1.74
N ASN A 92 10.70 -16.13 -0.97
CA ASN A 92 10.08 -17.44 -0.92
C ASN A 92 8.58 -17.26 -0.71
N TYR A 93 7.81 -17.56 -1.75
CA TYR A 93 6.35 -17.63 -1.68
C TYR A 93 5.87 -18.34 -0.40
N ASN A 94 6.63 -19.35 0.05
CA ASN A 94 6.41 -20.08 1.29
C ASN A 94 6.50 -19.23 2.56
N ASP A 95 7.37 -18.23 2.62
CA ASP A 95 7.52 -17.34 3.78
C ASP A 95 6.33 -16.38 3.86
N LEU A 96 5.90 -15.83 2.73
CA LEU A 96 4.69 -15.01 2.64
C LEU A 96 3.45 -15.81 3.03
N ALA A 97 3.35 -17.05 2.54
CA ALA A 97 2.28 -17.98 2.91
C ALA A 97 2.35 -18.38 4.39
N GLY A 98 3.56 -18.52 4.94
CA GLY A 98 3.80 -18.81 6.35
C GLY A 98 3.36 -17.69 7.29
N ALA A 99 3.28 -16.44 6.81
CA ALA A 99 2.80 -15.30 7.58
C ALA A 99 1.26 -15.21 7.67
N VAL A 100 0.51 -15.89 6.78
CA VAL A 100 -0.96 -15.80 6.74
C VAL A 100 -1.64 -16.15 8.07
N PRO A 101 -1.24 -17.19 8.83
CA PRO A 101 -1.81 -17.44 10.15
C PRO A 101 -1.62 -16.29 11.15
N ALA A 102 -0.56 -15.49 11.04
CA ALA A 102 -0.38 -14.30 11.88
C ALA A 102 -1.31 -13.16 11.45
N ILE A 103 -1.47 -12.97 10.14
CA ILE A 103 -2.44 -12.01 9.55
C ILE A 103 -3.85 -12.33 10.03
N LEU A 104 -4.31 -13.57 9.86
CA LEU A 104 -5.67 -13.96 10.24
C LEU A 104 -5.92 -13.81 11.75
N ARG A 105 -4.91 -14.06 12.59
CA ARG A 105 -5.02 -13.79 14.04
C ARG A 105 -5.16 -12.30 14.35
N ASP A 106 -4.50 -11.41 13.61
CA ASP A 106 -4.64 -9.95 13.78
C ASP A 106 -6.02 -9.47 13.29
N VAL A 107 -6.49 -10.00 12.16
CA VAL A 107 -7.86 -9.77 11.65
C VAL A 107 -8.90 -10.16 12.71
N ASP A 108 -8.78 -11.37 13.27
CA ASP A 108 -9.67 -11.86 14.33
C ASP A 108 -9.58 -10.98 15.59
N ALA A 109 -8.38 -10.57 16.00
CA ALA A 109 -8.16 -9.71 17.17
C ALA A 109 -8.77 -8.31 17.02
N ARG A 110 -8.79 -7.78 15.80
CA ARG A 110 -9.44 -6.51 15.44
C ARG A 110 -10.96 -6.66 15.25
N LYS A 111 -11.50 -7.88 15.37
CA LYS A 111 -12.92 -8.22 15.18
C LYS A 111 -13.42 -7.88 13.78
N ILE A 112 -12.55 -7.95 12.78
CA ILE A 112 -12.92 -7.78 11.38
C ILE A 112 -13.41 -9.13 10.85
N PRO A 113 -14.61 -9.23 10.27
CA PRO A 113 -15.05 -10.45 9.59
C PRO A 113 -14.06 -10.86 8.51
N ARG A 114 -13.67 -12.14 8.47
CA ARG A 114 -12.63 -12.61 7.53
C ARG A 114 -13.03 -12.41 6.07
N ASP A 115 -14.31 -12.60 5.74
CA ASP A 115 -14.87 -12.36 4.41
C ASP A 115 -14.78 -10.88 4.00
N GLU A 116 -15.02 -9.96 4.93
CA GLU A 116 -14.81 -8.53 4.73
C GLU A 116 -13.33 -8.23 4.46
N PHE A 117 -12.42 -8.76 5.28
CA PHE A 117 -10.97 -8.64 5.07
C PHE A 117 -10.55 -9.18 3.69
N TYR A 118 -11.04 -10.36 3.28
CA TYR A 118 -10.73 -10.93 1.97
C TYR A 118 -11.27 -10.09 0.82
N SER A 119 -12.45 -9.50 0.96
CA SER A 119 -13.01 -8.57 -0.02
C SER A 119 -12.11 -7.36 -0.23
N HIS A 120 -11.65 -6.74 0.86
CA HIS A 120 -10.72 -5.61 0.82
C HIS A 120 -9.34 -5.99 0.26
N ALA A 121 -8.77 -7.11 0.70
CA ALA A 121 -7.48 -7.62 0.18
C ALA A 121 -7.55 -7.98 -1.32
N SER A 122 -8.68 -8.52 -1.77
CA SER A 122 -8.95 -8.76 -3.19
C SER A 122 -9.05 -7.46 -3.98
N ARG A 123 -9.75 -6.45 -3.46
CA ARG A 123 -9.84 -5.12 -4.07
C ARG A 123 -8.46 -4.47 -4.20
N LEU A 124 -7.62 -4.54 -3.17
CA LEU A 124 -6.23 -4.07 -3.20
C LEU A 124 -5.39 -4.72 -4.29
N SER A 125 -5.70 -5.96 -4.67
CA SER A 125 -5.03 -6.65 -5.78
C SER A 125 -5.33 -6.00 -7.13
N GLY A 126 -6.53 -5.44 -7.31
CA GLY A 126 -6.89 -4.65 -8.49
C GLY A 126 -6.11 -3.34 -8.64
N PHE A 127 -5.56 -2.82 -7.54
CA PHE A 127 -4.66 -1.66 -7.53
C PHE A 127 -3.17 -2.06 -7.54
N GLY A 128 -2.86 -3.36 -7.65
CA GLY A 128 -1.49 -3.86 -7.56
C GLY A 128 -0.83 -3.59 -6.20
N LEU A 129 -1.61 -3.43 -5.13
CA LEU A 129 -1.11 -3.19 -3.77
C LEU A 129 -0.99 -4.49 -2.97
N ALA A 130 -1.79 -5.50 -3.32
CA ALA A 130 -1.71 -6.85 -2.79
C ALA A 130 -1.67 -7.89 -3.93
N ILE A 131 -1.33 -9.13 -3.59
CA ILE A 131 -1.44 -10.30 -4.46
C ILE A 131 -2.11 -11.44 -3.72
N SER A 132 -2.89 -12.24 -4.43
CA SER A 132 -3.45 -13.48 -3.89
C SER A 132 -2.37 -14.55 -3.83
N LEU A 133 -2.38 -15.33 -2.76
CA LEU A 133 -1.54 -16.51 -2.59
C LEU A 133 -2.37 -17.77 -2.91
N ASN A 134 -1.74 -18.77 -3.52
CA ASN A 134 -2.31 -20.11 -3.64
C ASN A 134 -2.61 -20.70 -2.26
N TRP A 135 -3.74 -21.38 -2.17
CA TRP A 135 -4.18 -22.02 -0.93
C TRP A 135 -3.18 -23.06 -0.43
N ASN A 136 -2.75 -22.94 0.83
CA ASN A 136 -1.87 -23.91 1.48
C ASN A 136 -2.68 -24.82 2.42
N GLN A 137 -3.06 -25.99 1.91
CA GLN A 137 -3.89 -26.97 2.62
C GLN A 137 -3.28 -27.50 3.93
N SER A 138 -1.95 -27.40 4.09
CA SER A 138 -1.26 -27.93 5.27
C SER A 138 -1.34 -26.98 6.48
N THR A 139 -1.67 -25.70 6.28
CA THR A 139 -1.63 -24.69 7.34
C THR A 139 -2.89 -23.84 7.43
N TRP A 140 -3.73 -23.80 6.40
CA TRP A 140 -4.91 -22.92 6.33
C TRP A 140 -6.21 -23.72 6.35
N GLY A 141 -7.26 -23.12 6.91
CA GLY A 141 -8.61 -23.70 6.87
C GLY A 141 -9.15 -23.82 5.44
N PRO A 142 -10.17 -24.67 5.20
CA PRO A 142 -10.78 -24.85 3.87
C PRO A 142 -11.41 -23.59 3.27
N GLN A 143 -11.69 -22.58 4.11
CA GLN A 143 -12.32 -21.32 3.71
C GLN A 143 -11.34 -20.13 3.80
N ASP A 144 -10.08 -20.39 4.15
CA ASP A 144 -9.10 -19.33 4.34
C ASP A 144 -8.43 -18.97 3.01
N HIS A 145 -8.38 -17.66 2.74
CA HIS A 145 -7.68 -17.10 1.60
C HIS A 145 -6.42 -16.38 2.06
N GLY A 146 -5.32 -16.56 1.32
CA GLY A 146 -4.05 -15.91 1.59
C GLY A 146 -3.83 -14.72 0.67
N PHE A 147 -3.33 -13.63 1.24
CA PHE A 147 -2.89 -12.46 0.50
C PHE A 147 -1.50 -12.03 0.97
N ALA A 148 -0.75 -11.39 0.08
CA ALA A 148 0.50 -10.73 0.41
C ALA A 148 0.51 -9.28 -0.05
N ALA A 149 1.12 -8.39 0.74
CA ALA A 149 1.44 -7.05 0.29
C ALA A 149 2.45 -7.10 -0.87
N THR A 150 2.32 -6.17 -1.82
CA THR A 150 3.37 -5.93 -2.84
C THR A 150 4.37 -4.90 -2.35
N VAL A 151 5.49 -4.73 -3.05
CA VAL A 151 6.44 -3.64 -2.80
C VAL A 151 5.75 -2.27 -2.88
N ARG A 152 4.81 -2.10 -3.82
CA ARG A 152 4.03 -0.87 -3.96
C ARG A 152 3.08 -0.64 -2.79
N GLY A 153 2.40 -1.70 -2.34
CA GLY A 153 1.53 -1.67 -1.16
C GLY A 153 2.29 -1.35 0.13
N MET A 154 3.44 -2.00 0.34
CA MET A 154 4.36 -1.71 1.44
C MET A 154 4.81 -0.25 1.42
N ARG A 155 5.24 0.24 0.25
CA ARG A 155 5.65 1.64 0.07
C ARG A 155 4.52 2.62 0.44
N LEU A 156 3.28 2.35 0.02
CA LEU A 156 2.16 3.22 0.38
C LEU A 156 1.98 3.28 1.89
N VAL A 157 1.97 2.15 2.59
CA VAL A 157 1.82 2.11 4.05
C VAL A 157 2.96 2.86 4.77
N GLU A 158 4.20 2.72 4.29
CA GLU A 158 5.36 3.46 4.79
C GLU A 158 5.22 4.98 4.61
N ILE A 159 4.77 5.43 3.43
CA ILE A 159 4.52 6.85 3.15
C ILE A 159 3.48 7.41 4.11
N LEU A 160 2.42 6.65 4.39
CA LEU A 160 1.35 7.07 5.27
C LEU A 160 1.76 7.06 6.75
N GLY A 161 2.92 6.49 7.09
CA GLY A 161 3.41 6.38 8.47
C GLY A 161 2.56 5.44 9.33
N LYS A 162 1.90 4.47 8.70
CA LYS A 162 1.04 3.49 9.37
C LYS A 162 1.82 2.17 9.51
N PRO A 163 1.90 1.55 10.70
CA PRO A 163 2.70 0.34 10.93
C PRO A 163 1.97 -0.96 10.58
#